data_AF-E9D508-F1
#
_entry.id   AF-E9D508-F1
#
_cell.length_a   1.000
_cell.length_b   1.000
_cell.length_c   1.000
_cell.angle_alpha   90.00
_cell.angle_beta   90.00
_cell.angle_gamma   90.00
#
_symmetry.space_group_name_H-M   'P 1'
#
loop_
_entity.id
_entity.type
_entity.pdbx_description
1 polymer ?
#
loop_
_entity_poly.entity_id
_entity_poly.type
_entity_poly.pdbx_seq_one_letter_code
_entity_poly.pdbx_strand_id
1 'polypeptide(L)'
;MATHSHPEITRLLKQIEERYPDPKSHEEHIHDLDYIDNNTCAICRRRFFLPMEFGPCKHTFCLGCLWGHLKSAVLAEITCPLCRSDAYEFKYNTSVNGDGCEHTKEEKGALSLIVFFAKLQNLDGGYIFYDDLDAVYDPDLAMPTEDGEILSFEQLRALDEEVEDSGWETDNDANGDDDDDEPVSPLTFLLNKLPIEQLRGQLGGMRFVKVVIQNRLEELAPLYQKW
;
A
#
# COMPACT_ATOMS: atom_id res chain seq x y z
N MET A 1 16.38 -72.07 -27.10
CA MET A 1 15.72 -72.06 -25.78
C MET A 1 14.68 -70.95 -25.82
N ALA A 2 13.41 -71.32 -25.98
CA ALA A 2 12.31 -70.37 -26.19
C ALA A 2 11.87 -69.79 -24.84
N THR A 3 11.93 -68.46 -24.70
CA THR A 3 11.40 -67.74 -23.54
C THR A 3 9.89 -67.59 -23.72
N HIS A 4 9.12 -68.42 -23.02
CA HIS A 4 7.67 -68.30 -22.93
C HIS A 4 7.31 -66.99 -22.21
N SER A 5 7.00 -65.94 -22.96
CA SER A 5 6.35 -64.74 -22.40
C SER A 5 4.93 -65.13 -21.98
N HIS A 6 4.68 -65.16 -20.68
CA HIS A 6 3.38 -65.56 -20.14
C HIS A 6 2.32 -64.52 -20.57
N PRO A 7 1.28 -64.89 -21.33
CA PRO A 7 0.30 -63.94 -21.90
C PRO A 7 -0.45 -63.15 -20.82
N GLU A 8 -0.50 -63.69 -19.61
CA GLU A 8 -1.07 -63.06 -18.43
C GLU A 8 -0.23 -61.88 -17.92
N ILE A 9 1.10 -61.97 -18.02
CA ILE A 9 2.02 -60.87 -17.64
C ILE A 9 1.87 -59.71 -18.62
N THR A 10 1.78 -59.99 -19.92
CA THR A 10 1.54 -58.96 -20.94
C THR A 10 0.19 -58.26 -20.75
N ARG A 11 -0.84 -59.00 -20.36
CA ARG A 11 -2.16 -58.43 -20.05
C ARG A 11 -2.14 -57.54 -18.82
N LEU A 12 -1.45 -57.95 -17.75
CA LEU A 12 -1.32 -57.16 -16.53
C LEU A 12 -0.50 -55.89 -16.75
N LEU A 13 0.60 -55.96 -17.52
CA LEU A 13 1.40 -54.78 -17.87
C LEU A 13 0.56 -53.75 -18.64
N LYS A 14 -0.25 -54.20 -19.61
CA LYS A 14 -1.14 -53.31 -20.35
C LYS A 14 -2.20 -52.66 -19.46
N GLN A 15 -2.77 -53.40 -18.51
CA GLN A 15 -3.73 -52.84 -17.54
C GLN A 15 -3.10 -51.82 -16.59
N ILE A 16 -1.80 -51.99 -16.25
CA ILE A 16 -1.06 -51.03 -15.43
C ILE A 16 -0.75 -49.77 -16.24
N GLU A 17 -0.34 -49.91 -17.50
CA GLU A 17 -0.08 -48.78 -18.42
C GLU A 17 -1.36 -47.96 -18.71
N GLU A 18 -2.51 -48.63 -18.84
CA GLU A 18 -3.81 -47.96 -18.99
C GLU A 18 -4.28 -47.27 -17.69
N ARG A 19 -3.85 -47.77 -16.52
CA ARG A 19 -4.26 -47.24 -15.21
C ARG A 19 -3.32 -46.16 -14.67
N TYR A 20 -2.08 -46.15 -15.12
CA TYR A 20 -1.04 -45.20 -14.78
C TYR A 20 -0.29 -44.80 -16.05
N PRO A 21 -0.88 -43.93 -16.90
CA PRO A 21 -0.19 -43.40 -18.06
C PRO A 21 1.12 -42.73 -17.61
N ASP A 22 2.17 -42.85 -18.43
CA ASP A 22 3.49 -42.26 -18.18
C ASP A 22 3.34 -40.81 -17.68
N PRO A 23 3.88 -40.43 -16.51
CA PRO A 23 3.78 -39.07 -16.00
C PRO A 23 4.34 -38.01 -16.96
N LYS A 24 5.09 -38.40 -18.01
CA LYS A 24 5.57 -37.51 -19.08
C LYS A 24 4.53 -37.18 -20.16
N SER A 25 3.37 -37.83 -20.20
CA SER A 25 2.30 -37.48 -21.16
C SER A 25 1.28 -36.48 -20.59
N HIS A 26 1.57 -35.87 -19.44
CA HIS A 26 0.76 -34.84 -18.78
C HIS A 26 1.52 -33.51 -18.66
N GLU A 27 2.37 -33.17 -19.64
CA GLU A 27 3.00 -31.84 -19.76
C GLU A 27 2.08 -30.77 -20.38
N GLU A 28 0.76 -30.95 -20.34
CA GLU A 28 -0.21 -29.93 -20.72
C GLU A 28 -1.16 -29.67 -19.53
N HIS A 29 -0.70 -28.82 -18.60
CA HIS A 29 -1.48 -27.92 -17.73
C HIS A 29 -0.69 -27.51 -16.47
N ILE A 30 0.51 -26.97 -16.63
CA ILE A 30 1.13 -26.12 -15.61
C ILE A 30 1.57 -24.83 -16.30
N HIS A 31 0.60 -23.97 -16.62
CA HIS A 31 0.87 -22.62 -17.12
C HIS A 31 0.07 -21.54 -16.36
N ASP A 32 -0.46 -21.85 -15.18
CA ASP A 32 -1.28 -20.92 -14.37
C ASP A 32 -0.65 -20.58 -13.00
N LEU A 33 0.60 -20.95 -12.73
CA LEU A 33 1.27 -20.66 -11.45
C LEU A 33 2.41 -19.64 -11.50
N ASP A 34 2.80 -19.17 -12.69
CA ASP A 34 4.00 -18.33 -12.85
C ASP A 34 3.73 -16.89 -13.36
N TYR A 35 2.48 -16.50 -13.57
CA TYR A 35 2.17 -15.08 -13.79
C TYR A 35 1.92 -14.43 -12.42
N ILE A 36 2.99 -14.14 -11.68
CA ILE A 36 2.91 -13.02 -10.73
C ILE A 36 2.59 -11.82 -11.61
N ASP A 37 1.30 -11.45 -11.67
CA ASP A 37 0.87 -10.25 -12.33
C ASP A 37 1.69 -9.11 -11.71
N ASN A 38 2.54 -8.50 -12.53
CA ASN A 38 3.43 -7.39 -12.13
C ASN A 38 2.63 -6.20 -11.57
N ASN A 39 1.30 -6.27 -11.59
CA ASN A 39 0.36 -5.30 -11.06
C ASN A 39 -0.28 -5.71 -9.72
N THR A 40 0.26 -6.71 -9.00
CA THR A 40 -0.28 -7.16 -7.70
C THR A 40 0.68 -6.90 -6.54
N CYS A 41 0.12 -6.53 -5.39
CA CYS A 41 0.89 -6.30 -4.18
C CYS A 41 1.26 -7.63 -3.51
N ALA A 42 2.54 -7.81 -3.17
CA ALA A 42 2.99 -9.03 -2.50
C ALA A 42 2.43 -9.24 -1.08
N ILE A 43 1.96 -8.17 -0.43
CA ILE A 43 1.38 -8.21 0.92
C ILE A 43 -0.08 -8.65 0.85
N CYS A 44 -0.95 -7.89 0.16
CA CYS A 44 -2.39 -8.20 0.12
C CYS A 44 -2.81 -9.11 -1.03
N ARG A 45 -1.90 -9.42 -1.98
CA ARG A 45 -2.14 -10.23 -3.19
C ARG A 45 -3.23 -9.69 -4.12
N ARG A 46 -3.59 -8.41 -3.97
CA ARG A 46 -4.56 -7.70 -4.80
C ARG A 46 -3.87 -6.71 -5.72
N ARG A 47 -4.57 -6.25 -6.76
CA ARG A 47 -4.10 -5.15 -7.60
C ARG A 47 -3.86 -3.89 -6.79
N PHE A 48 -2.78 -3.18 -7.12
CA PHE A 48 -2.33 -2.04 -6.33
C PHE A 48 -3.39 -0.96 -6.13
N PHE A 49 -3.46 -0.43 -4.91
CA PHE A 49 -4.11 0.83 -4.60
C PHE A 49 -3.07 1.80 -4.06
N LEU A 50 -2.93 2.97 -4.69
CA LEU A 50 -1.91 3.97 -4.39
C LEU A 50 -0.50 3.31 -4.34
N PRO A 51 0.04 2.85 -5.49
CA PRO A 51 1.26 2.06 -5.52
C PRO A 51 2.50 2.88 -5.08
N MET A 52 3.25 2.33 -4.12
CA MET A 52 4.47 2.93 -3.58
C MET A 52 5.66 2.00 -3.79
N GLU A 53 6.74 2.52 -4.38
CA GLU A 53 8.04 1.85 -4.47
C GLU A 53 8.79 1.96 -3.13
N PHE A 54 9.46 0.86 -2.75
CA PHE A 54 10.37 0.81 -1.62
C PHE A 54 11.82 0.83 -2.10
N GLY A 55 12.59 1.80 -1.63
CA GLY A 55 14.03 1.90 -1.73
C GLY A 55 14.59 1.84 -3.16
N PRO A 56 15.91 1.62 -3.28
CA PRO A 56 16.53 1.37 -4.58
C PRO A 56 16.14 0.01 -5.17
N CYS A 57 15.51 -0.87 -4.39
CA CYS A 57 15.07 -2.18 -4.86
C CYS A 57 13.79 -2.13 -5.72
N LYS A 58 13.07 -1.00 -5.73
CA LYS A 58 11.91 -0.74 -6.61
C LYS A 58 10.74 -1.71 -6.49
N HIS A 59 10.70 -2.49 -5.40
CA HIS A 59 9.54 -3.30 -5.07
C HIS A 59 8.34 -2.41 -4.76
N THR A 60 7.21 -2.69 -5.41
CA THR A 60 5.99 -1.87 -5.28
C THR A 60 4.97 -2.54 -4.36
N PHE A 61 4.29 -1.75 -3.54
CA PHE A 61 3.24 -2.19 -2.60
C PHE A 61 2.05 -1.23 -2.64
N CYS A 62 0.86 -1.66 -2.18
CA CYS A 62 -0.21 -0.70 -1.89
C CYS A 62 0.24 0.21 -0.74
N LEU A 63 -0.09 1.50 -0.80
CA LEU A 63 0.22 2.46 0.26
C LEU A 63 -0.22 1.92 1.63
N GLY A 64 -1.46 1.46 1.77
CA GLY A 64 -1.99 0.94 3.04
C GLY A 64 -1.28 -0.32 3.55
N CYS A 65 -0.75 -1.16 2.64
CA CYS A 65 0.02 -2.33 3.04
C CYS A 65 1.41 -1.95 3.53
N LEU A 66 2.08 -1.04 2.81
CA LEU A 66 3.38 -0.53 3.22
C LEU A 66 3.28 0.28 4.52
N TRP A 67 2.22 1.07 4.66
CA TRP A 67 1.87 1.79 5.88
C TRP A 67 1.79 0.87 7.10
N GLY A 68 1.00 -0.20 7.02
CA GLY A 68 0.84 -1.16 8.10
C GLY A 68 2.16 -1.83 8.48
N HIS A 69 2.98 -2.15 7.48
CA HIS A 69 4.33 -2.69 7.70
C HIS A 69 5.21 -1.70 8.48
N LEU A 70 5.30 -0.44 8.03
CA LEU A 70 6.10 0.59 8.70
C LEU A 70 5.60 0.90 10.11
N LYS A 71 4.28 0.93 10.32
CA LYS A 71 3.67 1.15 11.64
C LYS A 71 4.03 0.05 12.65
N SER A 72 4.20 -1.19 12.17
CA SER A 72 4.59 -2.33 13.00
C SER A 72 6.10 -2.47 13.21
N ALA A 73 6.91 -1.80 12.39
CA ALA A 73 8.36 -1.90 12.44
C ALA A 73 8.93 -1.01 13.55
N VAL A 74 9.92 -1.51 14.28
CA VAL A 74 10.80 -0.66 15.08
C VAL A 74 11.67 0.16 14.11
N LEU A 75 11.96 1.43 14.42
CA LEU A 75 12.70 2.34 13.52
C LEU A 75 14.02 1.73 12.99
N ALA A 76 14.70 0.90 13.78
CA ALA A 76 15.94 0.23 13.40
C ALA A 76 15.77 -0.99 12.46
N GLU A 77 14.55 -1.39 12.12
CA GLU A 77 14.24 -2.63 11.38
C GLU A 77 13.44 -2.40 10.10
N ILE A 78 13.39 -1.15 9.62
CA ILE A 78 12.68 -0.80 8.39
C ILE A 78 13.36 -1.48 7.21
N THR A 79 12.70 -2.50 6.68
CA THR A 79 13.20 -3.29 5.57
C THR A 79 12.12 -3.53 4.54
N CYS A 80 12.52 -3.70 3.28
CA CYS A 80 11.62 -4.05 2.19
C CYS A 80 10.92 -5.39 2.52
N PRO A 81 9.57 -5.46 2.50
CA PRO A 81 8.84 -6.71 2.77
C PRO A 81 9.18 -7.86 1.82
N LEU A 82 9.71 -7.58 0.63
CA LEU A 82 10.05 -8.57 -0.40
C LEU A 82 11.50 -9.04 -0.33
N CYS A 83 12.46 -8.12 -0.41
CA CYS A 83 13.89 -8.47 -0.47
C CYS A 83 14.68 -8.20 0.80
N ARG A 84 14.04 -7.61 1.83
CA ARG A 84 14.66 -7.22 3.11
C ARG A 84 15.80 -6.19 3.01
N SER A 85 15.90 -5.47 1.90
CA SER A 85 16.77 -4.29 1.80
C SER A 85 16.40 -3.29 2.89
N ASP A 86 17.40 -2.80 3.62
CA ASP A 86 17.30 -1.79 4.69
C ASP A 86 17.40 -0.35 4.15
N ALA A 87 17.99 -0.16 2.97
CA ALA A 87 17.93 1.11 2.25
C ALA A 87 16.48 1.46 1.88
N TYR A 88 15.90 2.45 2.56
CA TYR A 88 14.54 2.92 2.31
C TYR A 88 14.53 4.32 1.70
N GLU A 89 13.74 4.44 0.64
CA GLU A 89 13.36 5.66 -0.09
C GLU A 89 11.94 5.38 -0.60
N PHE A 90 11.03 6.34 -0.56
CA PHE A 90 9.67 6.12 -1.06
C PHE A 90 9.41 6.91 -2.33
N LYS A 91 8.72 6.28 -3.28
CA LYS A 91 8.30 6.95 -4.52
C LYS A 91 6.95 6.44 -4.96
N TYR A 92 6.05 7.34 -5.32
CA TYR A 92 4.80 6.96 -5.96
C TYR A 92 5.05 6.38 -7.36
N ASN A 93 4.53 5.20 -7.63
CA ASN A 93 4.75 4.50 -8.89
C ASN A 93 3.67 4.88 -9.93
N THR A 94 3.99 5.83 -10.79
CA THR A 94 3.09 6.25 -11.89
C THR A 94 3.02 5.27 -13.06
N SER A 95 3.96 4.31 -13.15
CA SER A 95 4.01 3.34 -14.25
C SER A 95 2.98 2.21 -14.10
N VAL A 96 2.47 2.03 -12.88
CA VAL A 96 1.46 1.03 -12.56
C VAL A 96 0.12 1.73 -12.49
N ASN A 97 -0.65 1.65 -13.57
CA ASN A 97 -2.01 2.17 -13.57
C ASN A 97 -2.85 1.36 -12.57
N GLY A 98 -3.49 2.05 -11.62
CA GLY A 98 -4.45 1.46 -10.68
C GLY A 98 -5.76 0.98 -11.33
N ASP A 99 -5.80 0.89 -12.66
CA ASP A 99 -6.95 0.41 -13.43
C ASP A 99 -7.25 -1.03 -13.04
N GLY A 100 -8.48 -1.24 -12.55
CA GLY A 100 -8.91 -2.54 -12.05
C GLY A 100 -8.43 -2.88 -10.64
N CYS A 101 -8.06 -1.89 -9.82
CA CYS A 101 -7.83 -2.08 -8.39
C CYS A 101 -9.03 -2.76 -7.69
N GLU A 102 -8.76 -3.88 -7.01
CA GLU A 102 -9.75 -4.77 -6.38
C GLU A 102 -10.18 -4.34 -4.98
N HIS A 103 -9.61 -3.25 -4.44
CA HIS A 103 -10.03 -2.69 -3.16
C HIS A 103 -11.46 -2.12 -3.25
N THR A 104 -12.25 -2.31 -2.20
CA THR A 104 -13.62 -1.79 -2.14
C THR A 104 -13.63 -0.26 -2.09
N LYS A 105 -14.77 0.37 -2.37
CA LYS A 105 -14.90 1.84 -2.29
C LYS A 105 -14.60 2.33 -0.86
N GLU A 106 -15.03 1.55 0.12
CA GLU A 106 -14.85 1.82 1.54
C GLU A 106 -13.38 1.72 1.95
N GLU A 107 -12.68 0.66 1.53
CA GLU A 107 -11.24 0.53 1.79
C GLU A 107 -10.44 1.69 1.16
N LYS A 108 -10.77 2.03 -0.09
CA LYS A 108 -10.12 3.11 -0.82
C LYS A 108 -10.36 4.46 -0.16
N GLY A 109 -11.62 4.74 0.18
CA GLY A 109 -12.01 6.00 0.79
C GLY A 109 -11.49 6.17 2.21
N ALA A 110 -11.51 5.11 3.04
CA ALA A 110 -10.96 5.15 4.39
C ALA A 110 -9.47 5.45 4.37
N LEU A 111 -8.69 4.74 3.55
CA LEU A 111 -7.25 5.02 3.42
C LEU A 111 -6.99 6.43 2.88
N SER A 112 -7.75 6.86 1.86
CA SER A 112 -7.60 8.21 1.30
C SER A 112 -7.91 9.30 2.33
N LEU A 113 -8.92 9.10 3.18
CA LEU A 113 -9.26 10.03 4.25
C LEU A 113 -8.15 10.13 5.30
N ILE A 114 -7.58 8.99 5.71
CA ILE A 114 -6.45 8.94 6.64
C ILE A 114 -5.27 9.74 6.10
N VAL A 115 -4.89 9.48 4.85
CA VAL A 115 -3.75 10.13 4.19
C VAL A 115 -3.99 11.63 4.02
N PHE A 116 -5.19 12.01 3.58
CA PHE A 116 -5.57 13.40 3.39
C PHE A 116 -5.49 14.19 4.71
N PHE A 117 -6.07 13.64 5.79
CA PHE A 117 -6.02 14.24 7.10
C PHE A 117 -4.60 14.32 7.65
N ALA A 118 -3.79 13.27 7.45
CA ALA A 118 -2.40 13.26 7.88
C ALA A 118 -1.58 14.36 7.18
N LYS A 119 -1.74 14.54 5.87
CA LYS A 119 -1.08 15.64 5.15
C LYS A 119 -1.52 17.01 5.65
N LEU A 120 -2.82 17.22 5.89
CA LEU A 120 -3.34 18.48 6.44
C LEU A 120 -2.76 18.79 7.83
N GLN A 121 -2.66 17.78 8.70
CA GLN A 121 -2.07 17.95 10.02
C GLN A 121 -0.58 18.30 9.93
N ASN A 122 0.18 17.65 9.05
CA ASN A 122 1.59 18.00 8.82
C ASN A 122 1.75 19.46 8.38
N LEU A 123 0.89 19.95 7.48
CA LEU A 123 0.93 21.36 7.04
C LEU A 123 0.59 22.35 8.15
N ASP A 124 -0.35 22.01 9.02
CA ASP A 124 -0.73 22.88 10.14
C ASP A 124 0.22 22.76 11.35
N GLY A 125 1.31 22.00 11.23
CA GLY A 125 2.22 21.71 12.34
C GLY A 125 1.57 20.90 13.47
N GLY A 126 0.48 20.20 13.16
CA GLY A 126 -0.25 19.35 14.09
C GLY A 126 0.42 18.00 14.29
N TYR A 127 0.35 17.48 15.51
CA TYR A 127 0.85 16.13 15.81
C TYR A 127 -0.13 15.06 15.32
N ILE A 128 0.39 13.97 14.76
CA ILE A 128 -0.42 12.85 14.26
C ILE A 128 -0.18 11.61 15.13
N PHE A 129 -1.23 11.19 15.84
CA PHE A 129 -1.26 9.87 16.47
C PHE A 129 -1.83 8.86 15.48
N TYR A 130 -0.97 8.12 14.78
CA TYR A 130 -1.39 7.16 13.76
C TYR A 130 -2.25 6.00 14.29
N ASP A 131 -2.23 5.72 15.59
CA ASP A 131 -3.15 4.78 16.25
C ASP A 131 -4.58 5.30 16.34
N ASP A 132 -4.76 6.62 16.33
CA ASP A 132 -6.08 7.21 16.41
C ASP A 132 -6.84 7.18 15.09
N LEU A 133 -6.12 6.99 13.98
CA LEU A 133 -6.62 6.99 12.61
C LEU A 133 -7.11 5.61 12.13
N ASP A 134 -7.04 4.56 12.95
CA ASP A 134 -7.50 3.21 12.55
C ASP A 134 -9.03 3.03 12.67
N ALA A 135 -9.74 3.96 13.33
CA ALA A 135 -11.19 3.91 13.58
C ALA A 135 -11.97 4.78 12.56
N VAL A 136 -11.81 4.47 11.28
CA VAL A 136 -12.40 5.24 10.17
C VAL A 136 -13.59 4.48 9.65
N TYR A 137 -14.67 5.22 9.38
CA TYR A 137 -15.87 4.80 8.67
C TYR A 137 -17.11 4.50 9.52
N ASP A 138 -18.14 5.30 9.29
CA ASP A 138 -19.55 4.98 9.55
C ASP A 138 -20.34 5.28 8.26
N PRO A 139 -20.87 4.26 7.56
CA PRO A 139 -21.63 4.41 6.32
C PRO A 139 -22.95 5.17 6.49
N ASP A 140 -23.49 5.21 7.71
CA ASP A 140 -24.85 5.66 7.99
C ASP A 140 -24.92 7.16 8.37
N LEU A 141 -23.78 7.83 8.46
CA LEU A 141 -23.70 9.26 8.76
C LEU A 141 -24.02 10.12 7.53
N ALA A 142 -25.14 10.85 7.60
CA ALA A 142 -25.59 11.77 6.56
C ALA A 142 -24.52 12.80 6.14
N MET A 143 -24.50 13.12 4.84
CA MET A 143 -23.61 14.17 4.30
C MET A 143 -23.95 15.54 4.92
N PRO A 144 -22.95 16.39 5.19
CA PRO A 144 -23.18 17.80 5.47
C PRO A 144 -23.95 18.41 4.30
N THR A 145 -25.10 18.99 4.61
CA THR A 145 -25.99 19.63 3.64
C THR A 145 -25.82 21.13 3.76
N GLU A 146 -24.69 21.69 3.30
CA GLU A 146 -24.58 23.16 3.24
C GLU A 146 -23.46 23.67 2.32
N ASP A 147 -23.66 24.93 1.90
CA ASP A 147 -22.80 25.73 1.04
C ASP A 147 -21.55 26.19 1.81
N GLY A 148 -20.39 26.01 1.19
CA GLY A 148 -19.08 26.36 1.76
C GLY A 148 -18.02 26.33 0.66
N GLU A 149 -16.83 26.80 0.98
CA GLU A 149 -15.72 26.85 0.02
C GLU A 149 -14.88 25.56 0.12
N ILE A 150 -14.60 24.96 -1.03
CA ILE A 150 -13.65 23.84 -1.17
C ILE A 150 -12.23 24.42 -1.05
N LEU A 151 -11.26 23.60 -0.60
CA LEU A 151 -9.84 23.99 -0.59
C LEU A 151 -9.42 24.64 -1.91
N SER A 152 -8.68 25.75 -1.79
CA SER A 152 -8.14 26.46 -2.94
C SER A 152 -7.05 25.64 -3.62
N PHE A 153 -6.77 25.95 -4.89
CA PHE A 153 -5.68 25.31 -5.62
C PHE A 153 -4.31 25.50 -4.92
N GLU A 154 -4.10 26.63 -4.27
CA GLU A 154 -2.87 26.92 -3.53
C GLU A 154 -2.75 26.04 -2.27
N GLN A 155 -3.85 25.83 -1.54
CA GLN A 155 -3.89 24.92 -0.40
C GLN A 155 -3.65 23.47 -0.81
N LEU A 156 -4.17 23.05 -1.97
CA LEU A 156 -3.90 21.73 -2.53
C LEU A 156 -2.43 21.56 -2.92
N ARG A 157 -1.82 22.56 -3.56
CA ARG A 157 -0.40 22.51 -3.93
C ARG A 157 0.49 22.42 -2.70
N ALA A 158 0.16 23.12 -1.62
CA ALA A 158 0.91 23.03 -0.37
C ALA A 158 0.97 21.59 0.18
N LEU A 159 -0.08 20.77 -0.03
CA LEU A 159 -0.09 19.36 0.42
C LEU A 159 0.85 18.44 -0.37
N ASP A 160 1.35 18.91 -1.51
CA ASP A 160 2.33 18.21 -2.35
C ASP A 160 3.73 18.80 -2.23
N GLU A 161 3.89 19.99 -1.65
CA GLU A 161 5.20 20.57 -1.40
C GLU A 161 5.94 19.67 -0.40
N GLU A 162 7.03 19.07 -0.85
CA GLU A 162 7.89 18.26 -0.01
C GLU A 162 8.43 19.16 1.10
N VAL A 163 8.29 18.73 2.37
CA VAL A 163 9.07 19.34 3.45
C VAL A 163 10.54 19.18 3.04
N GLU A 164 11.22 20.30 2.78
CA GLU A 164 12.62 20.28 2.39
C GLU A 164 13.40 19.45 3.40
N ASP A 165 14.05 18.42 2.87
CA ASP A 165 14.88 17.43 3.52
C ASP A 165 15.83 18.12 4.52
N SER A 166 15.57 17.99 5.83
CA SER A 166 16.64 18.14 6.81
C SER A 166 17.55 16.95 6.60
N GLY A 167 18.51 17.12 5.68
CA GLY A 167 19.34 16.05 5.15
C GLY A 167 20.00 15.23 6.25
N TRP A 168 19.49 14.01 6.44
CA TRP A 168 20.21 12.99 7.20
C TRP A 168 20.99 12.15 6.19
N GLU A 169 22.16 12.66 5.79
CA GLU A 169 23.22 11.74 5.38
C GLU A 169 23.51 10.85 6.59
N THR A 170 23.33 9.55 6.44
CA THR A 170 23.63 8.55 7.49
C THR A 170 25.14 8.42 7.66
N ASP A 171 25.80 9.50 8.07
CA ASP A 171 27.19 9.46 8.51
C ASP A 171 27.19 9.23 10.02
N ASN A 172 27.51 7.99 10.38
CA ASN A 172 27.86 7.58 11.73
C ASN A 172 29.17 8.27 12.16
N ASP A 173 29.13 9.58 12.43
CA ASP A 173 30.19 10.26 13.16
C ASP A 173 29.63 10.78 14.48
N ALA A 174 29.80 9.95 15.49
CA ALA A 174 29.63 10.32 16.88
C ALA A 174 30.58 11.46 17.23
N ASN A 175 30.08 12.70 17.24
CA ASN A 175 30.52 13.80 18.11
C ASN A 175 29.73 15.08 17.81
N GLY A 176 28.98 15.58 18.79
CA GLY A 176 28.81 17.02 18.98
C GLY A 176 27.44 17.61 18.67
N ASP A 177 26.86 18.12 19.76
CA ASP A 177 25.88 19.20 19.88
C ASP A 177 24.39 18.91 19.64
N ASP A 178 23.63 19.21 20.69
CA ASP A 178 22.18 19.09 20.88
C ASP A 178 21.41 20.01 19.91
N ASP A 179 21.26 19.60 18.66
CA ASP A 179 20.10 19.99 17.86
C ASP A 179 19.06 18.86 17.98
N ASP A 180 18.02 19.10 18.79
CA ASP A 180 16.86 18.21 19.01
C ASP A 180 15.98 18.08 17.73
N ASP A 181 16.59 17.84 16.57
CA ASP A 181 15.86 17.49 15.35
C ASP A 181 15.34 16.06 15.50
N GLU A 182 14.14 15.94 16.08
CA GLU A 182 13.45 14.67 16.26
C GLU A 182 13.34 13.97 14.89
N PRO A 183 13.83 12.72 14.74
CA PRO A 183 13.90 12.07 13.45
C PRO A 183 12.50 11.92 12.86
N VAL A 184 12.30 12.47 11.65
CA VAL A 184 11.02 12.42 10.94
C VAL A 184 10.60 10.96 10.76
N SER A 185 9.38 10.63 11.19
CA SER A 185 8.87 9.26 11.11
C SER A 185 8.88 8.74 9.65
N PRO A 186 9.25 7.47 9.41
CA PRO A 186 9.15 6.84 8.09
C PRO A 186 7.73 6.91 7.48
N LEU A 187 6.70 6.93 8.33
CA LEU A 187 5.32 7.13 7.89
C LEU A 187 5.12 8.54 7.29
N THR A 188 5.74 9.56 7.89
CA THR A 188 5.73 10.93 7.36
C THR A 188 6.46 11.02 6.01
N PHE A 189 7.62 10.38 5.87
CA PHE A 189 8.29 10.29 4.57
C PHE A 189 7.43 9.60 3.52
N LEU A 190 6.76 8.50 3.87
CA LEU A 190 5.87 7.79 2.97
C LEU A 190 4.69 8.68 2.52
N LEU A 191 4.09 9.45 3.43
CA LEU A 191 2.99 10.38 3.12
C LEU A 191 3.39 11.45 2.12
N ASN A 192 4.55 12.08 2.34
CA ASN A 192 5.00 13.20 1.52
C ASN A 192 5.23 12.80 0.07
N LYS A 193 5.55 11.52 -0.18
CA LYS A 193 5.80 10.99 -1.51
C LYS A 193 4.55 10.58 -2.28
N LEU A 194 3.36 10.67 -1.67
CA LEU A 194 2.08 10.46 -2.36
C LEU A 194 1.53 11.81 -2.89
N PRO A 195 1.28 11.94 -4.20
CA PRO A 195 0.60 13.11 -4.76
C PRO A 195 -0.87 13.18 -4.31
N ILE A 196 -1.32 14.36 -3.90
CA ILE A 196 -2.63 14.59 -3.31
C ILE A 196 -3.75 14.31 -4.33
N GLU A 197 -3.52 14.57 -5.62
CA GLU A 197 -4.52 14.33 -6.67
C GLU A 197 -4.90 12.86 -6.80
N GLN A 198 -4.07 11.93 -6.32
CA GLN A 198 -4.38 10.50 -6.33
C GLN A 198 -5.51 10.14 -5.35
N LEU A 199 -5.85 11.04 -4.42
CA LEU A 199 -6.96 10.86 -3.48
C LEU A 199 -8.30 11.37 -4.02
N ARG A 200 -8.28 12.13 -5.13
CA ARG A 200 -9.46 12.79 -5.70
C ARG A 200 -10.59 11.78 -5.97
N GLY A 201 -11.80 12.13 -5.58
CA GLY A 201 -12.99 11.30 -5.78
C GLY A 201 -13.09 10.06 -4.88
N GLN A 202 -12.13 9.81 -3.99
CA GLN A 202 -12.19 8.72 -3.01
C GLN A 202 -12.84 9.15 -1.69
N LEU A 203 -12.95 10.46 -1.43
CA LEU A 203 -13.39 11.00 -0.13
C LEU A 203 -14.92 11.13 -0.01
N GLY A 204 -15.65 10.96 -1.11
CA GLY A 204 -17.11 11.09 -1.13
C GLY A 204 -17.81 10.11 -0.19
N GLY A 205 -18.46 10.65 0.85
CA GLY A 205 -19.14 9.87 1.89
C GLY A 205 -18.22 9.30 2.97
N MET A 206 -16.92 9.65 2.97
CA MET A 206 -15.98 9.21 4.00
C MET A 206 -16.00 10.17 5.18
N ARG A 207 -15.87 9.64 6.41
CA ARG A 207 -15.84 10.39 7.69
C ARG A 207 -15.03 9.62 8.75
N PHE A 208 -14.43 10.34 9.69
CA PHE A 208 -13.91 9.76 10.92
C PHE A 208 -15.05 9.47 11.91
N VAL A 209 -15.00 8.31 12.58
CA VAL A 209 -15.95 7.98 13.67
C VAL A 209 -15.69 8.82 14.91
N LYS A 210 -14.42 9.12 15.19
CA LYS A 210 -14.02 9.99 16.29
C LYS A 210 -14.38 11.44 15.96
N VAL A 211 -15.41 11.95 16.61
CA VAL A 211 -15.93 13.32 16.43
C VAL A 211 -14.84 14.38 16.55
N VAL A 212 -13.90 14.23 17.49
CA VAL A 212 -12.78 15.19 17.66
C VAL A 212 -11.91 15.27 16.41
N ILE A 213 -11.60 14.13 15.80
CA ILE A 213 -10.81 14.06 14.56
C ILE A 213 -11.64 14.59 13.38
N GLN A 214 -12.92 14.23 13.32
CA GLN A 214 -13.82 14.70 12.26
C GLN A 214 -13.98 16.22 12.28
N ASN A 215 -14.19 16.83 13.45
CA ASN A 215 -14.31 18.28 13.60
C ASN A 215 -13.02 18.96 13.16
N ARG A 216 -11.86 18.43 13.58
CA ARG A 216 -10.56 18.96 13.19
C ARG A 216 -10.34 18.88 11.67
N LEU A 217 -10.73 17.78 11.03
CA LEU A 217 -10.69 17.66 9.58
C LEU A 217 -11.59 18.72 8.91
N GLU A 218 -12.80 18.93 9.41
CA GLU A 218 -13.75 19.91 8.87
C GLU A 218 -13.27 21.36 9.08
N GLU A 219 -12.47 21.64 10.12
CA GLU A 219 -11.78 22.92 10.32
C GLU A 219 -10.66 23.13 9.28
N LEU A 220 -9.85 22.10 9.03
CA LEU A 220 -8.69 22.18 8.12
C LEU A 220 -9.10 22.14 6.64
N ALA A 221 -10.12 21.36 6.31
CA ALA A 221 -10.62 21.18 4.96
C ALA A 221 -12.15 21.08 4.94
N PRO A 222 -12.84 22.24 5.04
CA PRO A 222 -14.27 22.30 4.82
C PRO A 222 -14.66 21.65 3.49
N LEU A 223 -15.74 20.86 3.50
CA LEU A 223 -16.27 20.18 2.31
C LEU A 223 -15.29 19.25 1.57
N TYR A 224 -14.27 18.71 2.23
CA TYR A 224 -13.32 17.75 1.64
C TYR A 224 -13.98 16.58 0.89
N GLN A 225 -15.20 16.21 1.26
CA GLN A 225 -15.96 15.12 0.62
C GLN A 225 -16.37 15.43 -0.82
N LYS A 226 -16.35 16.70 -1.23
CA LYS A 226 -16.63 17.15 -2.62
C LYS A 226 -15.37 17.11 -3.49
N TRP A 227 -14.22 16.83 -2.91
CA TRP A 227 -12.92 16.73 -3.58
C TRP A 227 -12.66 15.28 -4.02
#